data_AF-A0A2N7B7N6-F1
#
_entry.id   AF-A0A2N7B7N6-F1
#
_cell.length_a   1.000
_cell.length_b   1.000
_cell.length_c   1.000
_cell.angle_alpha   90.00
_cell.angle_beta   90.00
_cell.angle_gamma   90.00
#
_symmetry.space_group_name_H-M   'P 1'
#
loop_
_entity.id
_entity.type
_entity.pdbx_description
1 polymer ?
#
loop_
_entity_poly.entity_id
_entity_poly.type
_entity_poly.pdbx_seq_one_letter_code
_entity_poly.pdbx_strand_id
1 'polypeptide(L)' 'MTQLSVELEYQIGQPVWLKTDPEQHERMITAIILIPKNIMYRVAMAGEESEHYGFEIFTDQKKSSIEN' A
#
# COMPACT_ATOMS: atom_id res chain seq x y z
N MET A 1 8.35 28.45 -13.25
CA MET A 1 7.80 27.08 -13.14
C MET A 1 7.63 26.79 -11.66
N THR A 2 6.41 26.50 -11.22
CA THR A 2 6.15 26.13 -9.82
C THR A 2 6.30 24.62 -9.72
N GLN A 3 7.21 24.16 -8.87
CA GLN A 3 7.39 22.74 -8.58
C GLN A 3 6.50 22.36 -7.39
N LEU A 4 5.79 21.25 -7.51
CA LEU A 4 5.04 20.64 -6.41
C LEU A 4 5.79 19.38 -5.95
N SER A 5 6.02 19.26 -4.65
CA SER A 5 6.58 18.07 -4.02
C SER A 5 5.50 17.41 -3.17
N VAL A 6 5.42 16.08 -3.22
CA VAL A 6 4.48 15.29 -2.43
C VAL A 6 5.27 14.19 -1.73
N GLU A 7 5.01 14.02 -0.43
CA GLU A 7 5.57 12.91 0.35
C GLU A 7 4.70 11.67 0.16
N LEU A 8 5.35 10.54 -0.16
CA LEU A 8 4.69 9.27 -0.42
C LEU A 8 5.00 8.32 0.74
N GLU A 9 3.97 7.65 1.25
CA GLU A 9 4.11 6.63 2.30
C GLU A 9 4.69 5.33 1.72
N TYR A 10 4.36 5.03 0.47
CA TYR A 10 4.76 3.80 -0.23
C TYR A 10 5.29 4.09 -1.63
N GLN A 11 6.15 3.19 -2.12
CA GLN A 11 6.79 3.26 -3.43
C GLN A 11 6.18 2.22 -4.39
N ILE A 12 6.17 2.53 -5.69
CA ILE A 12 5.81 1.54 -6.72
C ILE A 12 6.78 0.37 -6.66
N GLY A 13 6.27 -0.86 -6.70
CA GLY A 13 7.07 -2.06 -6.54
C GLY A 13 7.37 -2.43 -5.08
N GLN A 14 6.76 -1.74 -4.11
CA GLN A 14 6.86 -2.11 -2.70
C GLN A 14 5.82 -3.17 -2.33
N PRO A 15 6.23 -4.27 -1.65
CA PRO A 15 5.29 -5.24 -1.08
C PRO A 15 4.60 -4.66 0.15
N VAL A 16 3.29 -4.88 0.25
CA VAL A 16 2.42 -4.34 1.28
C VAL A 16 1.28 -5.30 1.63
N TRP A 17 0.59 -5.02 2.73
CA TRP A 17 -0.59 -5.75 3.20
C TRP A 17 -1.72 -4.77 3.54
N LEU A 18 -2.96 -5.28 3.56
CA LEU A 18 -4.13 -4.51 3.97
C LEU A 18 -4.48 -4.84 5.42
N LYS A 19 -4.73 -3.81 6.24
CA LYS A 19 -5.19 -3.98 7.63
C LYS A 19 -6.54 -4.67 7.73
N THR A 20 -7.33 -4.59 6.67
CA THR A 20 -8.68 -5.17 6.56
C THR A 20 -8.69 -6.58 5.96
N ASP A 21 -7.56 -7.05 5.40
CA ASP A 21 -7.47 -8.41 4.86
C ASP A 21 -7.14 -9.40 5.97
N PRO A 22 -8.09 -10.23 6.43
CA PRO A 22 -7.84 -11.18 7.51
C PRO A 22 -6.84 -12.28 7.11
N GLU A 23 -6.72 -12.57 5.82
CA GLU A 23 -5.82 -13.59 5.29
C GLU A 23 -4.41 -13.05 5.02
N GLN A 24 -4.23 -11.73 5.14
CA GLN A 24 -2.93 -11.07 5.07
C GLN A 24 -2.17 -11.41 3.78
N HIS A 25 -2.86 -11.36 2.65
CA HIS A 25 -2.22 -11.57 1.36
C HIS A 25 -1.26 -10.43 1.02
N GLU A 26 -0.05 -10.81 0.59
CA GLU A 26 0.91 -9.85 0.06
C GLU A 26 0.38 -9.25 -1.24
N ARG A 27 0.53 -7.94 -1.36
CA ARG A 27 0.18 -7.14 -2.53
C ARG A 27 1.36 -6.29 -2.94
N MET A 28 1.40 -5.88 -4.22
CA MET A 28 2.42 -4.99 -4.75
C MET A 28 1.82 -3.63 -5.08
N ILE A 29 2.46 -2.52 -4.69
CA ILE A 29 2.06 -1.18 -5.14
C ILE A 29 2.32 -1.06 -6.65
N THR A 30 1.28 -0.83 -7.44
CA THR A 30 1.37 -0.70 -8.91
C THR A 30 1.16 0.73 -9.40
N ALA A 31 0.45 1.58 -8.64
CA ALA A 31 0.26 2.99 -8.98
C ALA A 31 0.12 3.87 -7.75
N ILE A 32 0.47 5.14 -7.90
CA ILE A 32 0.26 6.22 -6.92
C ILE A 32 -0.71 7.21 -7.54
N ILE A 33 -1.87 7.38 -6.90
CA ILE A 33 -3.00 8.14 -7.41
C ILE A 33 -3.12 9.41 -6.57
N LEU A 34 -2.79 10.55 -7.18
CA LEU A 34 -2.96 11.86 -6.57
C LEU A 34 -4.38 12.36 -6.82
N ILE A 35 -5.15 12.52 -5.75
CA ILE A 35 -6.50 13.12 -5.79
C ILE A 35 -6.51 14.40 -4.96
N PRO A 36 -7.51 15.29 -5.13
CA PRO A 36 -7.56 16.53 -4.35
C PRO A 36 -7.44 16.25 -2.84
N LYS A 37 -6.37 16.77 -2.23
CA LYS A 37 -6.02 16.66 -0.80
C LYS A 37 -5.70 15.25 -0.27
N ASN A 38 -5.61 14.23 -1.13
CA ASN A 38 -5.37 12.85 -0.68
C ASN A 38 -4.48 12.07 -1.66
N ILE A 39 -3.93 10.97 -1.17
CA ILE A 39 -3.13 10.02 -1.95
C ILE A 39 -3.76 8.64 -1.77
N MET A 40 -4.02 7.96 -2.87
CA MET A 40 -4.41 6.56 -2.87
C MET A 40 -3.34 5.74 -3.58
N TYR A 41 -3.26 4.46 -3.23
CA TYR A 41 -2.32 3.52 -3.81
C TYR A 41 -3.11 2.40 -4.47
N ARG A 42 -2.76 2.10 -5.72
CA ARG A 42 -3.23 0.88 -6.36
C ARG A 42 -2.31 -0.26 -5.98
N VAL A 43 -2.91 -1.37 -5.59
CA VAL A 43 -2.22 -2.58 -5.18
C VAL A 43 -2.71 -3.76 -6.00
N ALA A 44 -1.80 -4.68 -6.35
CA ALA A 44 -2.12 -5.87 -7.13
C ALA A 44 -1.79 -7.17 -6.36
N MET A 45 -2.67 -8.17 -6.50
CA MET A 45 -2.50 -9.54 -6.00
C MET A 45 -2.99 -10.53 -7.05
N ALA A 46 -2.11 -11.41 -7.53
CA ALA A 46 -2.46 -12.51 -8.44
C ALA A 46 -3.31 -12.11 -9.68
N GLY A 47 -3.16 -10.87 -10.17
CA GLY A 47 -3.90 -10.35 -11.34
C GLY A 47 -5.15 -9.54 -11.01
N GLU A 48 -5.54 -9.46 -9.74
CA GLU A 48 -6.58 -8.54 -9.25
C GLU A 48 -5.93 -7.24 -8.75
N GLU A 49 -6.60 -6.11 -9.01
CA GLU A 49 -6.17 -4.79 -8.52
C GLU A 49 -7.25 -4.15 -7.66
N SER A 50 -6.83 -3.36 -6.67
CA SER A 50 -7.71 -2.54 -5.83
C SER A 50 -7.00 -1.25 -5.39
N GLU A 51 -7.76 -0.25 -4.96
CA GLU A 51 -7.24 1.07 -4.57
C GLU A 51 -7.55 1.33 -3.09
N HIS A 52 -6.53 1.75 -2.33
CA HIS A 52 -6.62 1.94 -0.89
C HIS A 52 -5.92 3.22 -0.46
N TYR A 53 -6.36 3.80 0.64
CA TYR A 53 -5.66 4.90 1.29
C TYR A 53 -4.42 4.39 2.04
N GLY A 54 -3.43 5.26 2.24
CA GLY A 54 -2.19 4.87 2.93
C GLY A 54 -2.39 4.29 4.33
N PHE A 55 -3.40 4.79 5.06
CA PHE A 55 -3.74 4.31 6.41
C PHE A 55 -4.34 2.90 6.43
N GLU A 56 -4.80 2.36 5.30
CA GLU A 56 -5.34 0.99 5.18
C GLU A 56 -4.22 -0.03 4.90
N ILE A 57 -3.05 0.45 4.50
CA ILE A 57 -1.90 -0.33 4.05
C ILE A 57 -0.84 -0.38 5.16
N PHE A 58 0.02 -1.40 5.14
CA PHE A 58 1.25 -1.46 5.95
C PHE A 58 2.32 -2.36 5.32
N THR A 59 3.57 -2.21 5.78
CA THR A 59 4.77 -2.89 5.23
C THR A 59 5.46 -3.84 6.22
N ASP A 60 5.08 -3.77 7.49
CA ASP A 60 5.62 -4.66 8.53
C ASP A 60 4.80 -5.96 8.59
N GLN A 61 5.34 -7.02 7.97
CA GLN A 61 5.17 -8.33 8.58
C GLN A 61 5.89 -8.30 9.93
N LYS A 62 5.21 -7.84 10.99
CA LYS A 62 5.31 -8.60 12.23
C LYS A 62 4.75 -9.96 11.88
N LYS A 63 5.61 -10.85 11.37
CA LYS A 63 5.46 -12.28 11.63
C LYS A 63 5.14 -12.32 13.11
N SER A 64 3.91 -12.68 13.44
CA SER A 64 3.61 -13.21 14.75
C SER A 64 4.58 -14.37 14.90
N SER A 65 5.72 -14.08 15.51
CA SER A 65 6.59 -15.07 16.10
C SER A 65 5.70 -15.76 17.13
N ILE A 66 5.05 -16.84 16.68
CA ILE A 66 4.72 -17.95 17.54
C ILE A 66 6.10 -18.51 17.92
N GLU A 67 6.75 -17.85 18.88
CA GLU A 67 7.81 -18.46 19.66
C GLU A 67 7.12 -19.47 20.57
N ASN A 68 7.37 -20.74 20.25
CA ASN A 68 7.20 -21.99 21.01
C ASN A 68 6.46 -21.94 22.35
#